data_AF-A0A1D9Q245-F1
#
_entry.id   AF-A0A1D9Q245-F1
#
_cell.length_a   1.000
_cell.length_b   1.000
_cell.length_c   1.000
_cell.angle_alpha   90.00
_cell.angle_beta   90.00
_cell.angle_gamma   90.00
#
_symmetry.space_group_name_H-M   'P 1'
#
loop_
_entity.id
_entity.type
_entity.pdbx_description
1 polymer ?
#
loop_
_entity_poly.entity_id
_entity_poly.type
_entity_poly.pdbx_seq_one_letter_code
_entity_poly.pdbx_strand_id
1 'polypeptide(L)'
;MDQFLAGADIPISAGNIEFWGYIHSEDWYLGTSRHSFTGGMFQNQLDWVDGVIIADYNISPFFTDPYATSYPPVTQWSDVVFISWITHAPNAAAIQGLKRVVRAGVANDDTKAQIQRAFVASGLATVPTWPGHRFEINPFTFIDPSTGSLAEPFMAMLGSKNGAGIVYLLATHRAALGLKFINAIRVWAEKEWSTSGALTEENLADLVPSMIFEIVDTPRGP
;
A
#
# COMPACT_ATOMS: atom_id res chain seq x y z
N MET A 1 4.39 10.07 -18.84
CA MET A 1 4.36 9.23 -17.63
C MET A 1 5.78 8.95 -17.08
N ASP A 2 6.85 9.21 -17.85
CA ASP A 2 8.24 8.84 -17.48
C ASP A 2 9.02 9.80 -16.56
N GLN A 3 8.48 10.97 -16.21
CA GLN A 3 9.26 11.98 -15.44
C GLN A 3 9.02 12.00 -13.93
N PHE A 4 8.09 11.19 -13.40
CA PHE A 4 7.68 11.33 -11.99
C PHE A 4 8.60 10.65 -10.97
N LEU A 5 9.63 9.89 -11.37
CA LEU A 5 10.34 8.98 -10.45
C LEU A 5 11.87 9.10 -10.45
N ALA A 6 12.46 10.01 -11.23
CA ALA A 6 13.92 10.11 -11.39
C ALA A 6 14.66 10.86 -10.24
N GLY A 7 13.95 11.36 -9.22
CA GLY A 7 14.48 12.30 -8.21
C GLY A 7 14.88 11.69 -6.86
N ALA A 8 14.58 10.42 -6.63
CA ALA A 8 15.15 9.60 -5.57
C ALA A 8 15.67 8.35 -6.28
N ASP A 9 16.78 7.75 -5.85
CA ASP A 9 17.36 6.53 -6.47
C ASP A 9 16.45 5.28 -6.34
N ILE A 10 15.19 5.40 -6.76
CA ILE A 10 14.16 4.39 -6.81
C ILE A 10 13.81 4.23 -8.29
N PRO A 11 14.66 3.55 -9.09
CA PRO A 11 14.28 3.21 -10.45
C PRO A 11 13.05 2.29 -10.38
N ILE A 12 11.93 2.78 -10.93
CA ILE A 12 10.80 1.96 -11.36
C ILE A 12 10.80 2.06 -12.88
N SER A 13 11.15 0.98 -13.56
CA SER A 13 11.17 0.94 -15.01
C SER A 13 9.75 0.80 -15.54
N ALA A 14 9.24 1.83 -16.22
CA ALA A 14 7.91 1.76 -16.85
C ALA A 14 7.81 0.63 -17.91
N GLY A 15 8.94 0.14 -18.43
CA GLY A 15 8.97 -0.89 -19.48
C GLY A 15 8.57 -2.30 -19.03
N ASN A 16 8.50 -2.56 -17.72
CA ASN A 16 8.19 -3.89 -17.17
C ASN A 16 6.82 -3.95 -16.48
N ILE A 17 6.04 -2.87 -16.55
CA ILE A 17 4.76 -2.77 -15.84
C ILE A 17 3.66 -3.50 -16.62
N GLU A 18 2.99 -4.43 -15.94
CA GLU A 18 1.74 -5.04 -16.40
C GLU A 18 0.54 -4.57 -15.57
N PHE A 19 -0.59 -4.30 -16.23
CA PHE A 19 -1.83 -3.89 -15.56
C PHE A 19 -2.74 -5.09 -15.32
N TRP A 20 -3.09 -5.34 -14.05
CA TRP A 20 -3.96 -6.43 -13.64
C TRP A 20 -5.04 -5.93 -12.69
N GLY A 21 -6.30 -6.22 -13.02
CA GLY A 21 -7.45 -5.79 -12.24
C GLY A 21 -8.52 -6.86 -12.12
N TYR A 22 -9.18 -6.89 -10.98
CA TYR A 22 -10.38 -7.69 -10.75
C TYR A 22 -11.56 -6.78 -10.45
N ILE A 23 -12.70 -7.07 -11.07
CA ILE A 23 -13.97 -6.39 -10.80
C ILE A 23 -15.00 -7.47 -10.47
N HIS A 24 -15.70 -7.31 -9.36
CA HIS A 24 -16.81 -8.17 -8.98
C HIS A 24 -18.09 -7.68 -9.66
N SER A 25 -18.22 -7.98 -10.96
CA SER A 25 -19.32 -7.54 -11.83
C SER A 25 -20.33 -8.64 -12.17
N GLU A 26 -20.11 -9.86 -11.68
CA GLU A 26 -20.95 -11.02 -11.94
C GLU A 26 -21.46 -11.61 -10.63
N ASP A 27 -22.71 -12.08 -10.66
CA ASP A 27 -23.28 -12.83 -9.55
C ASP A 27 -22.48 -14.11 -9.33
N TRP A 28 -22.42 -14.54 -8.08
CA TRP A 28 -21.61 -15.68 -7.67
C TRP A 28 -22.46 -16.69 -6.90
N TYR A 29 -21.94 -17.91 -6.79
CA TYR A 29 -22.64 -19.02 -6.17
C TYR A 29 -21.85 -19.57 -4.99
N LEU A 30 -22.51 -19.74 -3.86
CA LEU A 30 -22.00 -20.51 -2.73
C LEU A 30 -22.82 -21.81 -2.64
N GLY A 31 -22.29 -22.89 -3.21
CA GLY A 31 -23.07 -24.09 -3.46
C GLY A 31 -24.16 -23.81 -4.51
N THR A 32 -25.43 -23.95 -4.13
CA THR A 32 -26.59 -23.67 -5.02
C THR A 32 -27.19 -22.29 -4.81
N SER A 33 -26.76 -21.55 -3.78
CA SER A 33 -27.29 -20.22 -3.47
C SER A 33 -26.64 -19.18 -4.36
N ARG A 34 -27.46 -18.39 -5.07
CA ARG A 34 -27.01 -17.24 -5.87
C ARG A 34 -26.89 -16.01 -5.00
N HIS A 35 -25.81 -15.26 -5.18
CA HIS A 35 -25.50 -14.03 -4.48
C HIS A 35 -25.19 -12.93 -5.49
N SER A 36 -25.66 -11.72 -5.21
CA SER A 36 -25.47 -10.59 -6.11
C SER A 36 -24.01 -10.14 -6.16
N PHE A 37 -23.59 -9.66 -7.33
CA PHE A 37 -22.34 -8.93 -7.47
C PHE A 37 -22.33 -7.68 -6.57
N THR A 38 -21.14 -7.24 -6.16
CA THR A 38 -21.00 -6.06 -5.28
C THR A 38 -20.43 -4.83 -6.00
N GLY A 39 -19.81 -5.00 -7.17
CA GLY A 39 -19.11 -3.92 -7.88
C GLY A 39 -17.74 -3.58 -7.29
N GLY A 40 -17.27 -4.32 -6.29
CA GLY A 40 -15.93 -4.15 -5.72
C GLY A 40 -14.85 -4.33 -6.80
N MET A 41 -13.78 -3.55 -6.72
CA MET A 41 -12.74 -3.50 -7.74
C MET A 41 -11.35 -3.37 -7.12
N PHE A 42 -10.37 -4.10 -7.68
CA PHE A 42 -8.97 -4.01 -7.29
C PHE A 42 -8.11 -3.92 -8.55
N GLN A 43 -7.63 -2.72 -8.89
CA GLN A 43 -6.71 -2.46 -9.98
C GLN A 43 -5.28 -2.27 -9.46
N ASN A 44 -4.34 -2.98 -10.07
CA ASN A 44 -2.94 -2.98 -9.67
C ASN A 44 -2.04 -2.99 -10.92
N GLN A 45 -0.85 -2.43 -10.79
CA GLN A 45 0.23 -2.53 -11.75
C GLN A 45 1.35 -3.35 -11.12
N LEU A 46 1.90 -4.32 -11.84
CA LEU A 46 2.85 -5.30 -11.33
C LEU A 46 4.13 -5.24 -12.14
N ASP A 47 5.26 -5.23 -11.46
CA ASP A 47 6.60 -5.34 -12.05
C ASP A 47 7.41 -6.36 -11.25
N TRP A 48 7.59 -7.55 -11.83
CA TRP A 48 8.35 -8.62 -11.20
C TRP A 48 9.86 -8.46 -11.33
N VAL A 49 10.34 -7.65 -12.27
CA VAL A 49 11.77 -7.41 -12.50
C VAL A 49 12.30 -6.48 -11.40
N ASP A 50 11.59 -5.37 -11.17
CA ASP A 50 11.94 -4.39 -10.15
C ASP A 50 11.30 -4.70 -8.78
N GLY A 51 10.41 -5.69 -8.71
CA GLY A 51 9.79 -6.14 -7.47
C GLY A 51 8.78 -5.14 -6.91
N VAL A 52 7.94 -4.57 -7.77
CA VAL A 52 7.02 -3.48 -7.42
C VAL A 52 5.58 -3.88 -7.67
N ILE A 53 4.73 -3.56 -6.70
CA ILE A 53 3.27 -3.54 -6.86
C ILE A 53 2.83 -2.08 -6.71
N ILE A 54 2.10 -1.53 -7.67
CA ILE A 54 1.42 -0.24 -7.54
C ILE A 54 -0.07 -0.52 -7.45
N ALA A 55 -0.64 -0.26 -6.28
CA ALA A 55 -2.05 -0.36 -6.03
C ALA A 55 -2.70 1.00 -6.31
N ASP A 56 -3.54 1.04 -7.34
CA ASP A 56 -4.06 2.28 -7.92
C ASP A 56 -5.48 2.54 -7.41
N TYR A 57 -6.47 1.86 -8.01
CA TYR A 57 -7.86 2.00 -7.65
C TYR A 57 -8.38 0.74 -6.98
N ASN A 58 -8.64 0.81 -5.67
CA ASN A 58 -9.07 -0.33 -4.87
C ASN A 58 -10.28 0.01 -4.01
N ILE A 59 -11.42 -0.60 -4.30
CA ILE A 59 -12.66 -0.48 -3.56
C ILE A 59 -13.13 -1.87 -3.18
N SER A 60 -13.15 -2.16 -1.87
CA SER A 60 -13.59 -3.46 -1.37
C SER A 60 -15.09 -3.69 -1.59
N PRO A 61 -15.54 -4.94 -1.77
CA PRO A 61 -16.96 -5.31 -1.78
C PRO A 61 -17.77 -4.76 -0.59
N PHE A 62 -17.16 -4.71 0.60
CA PHE A 62 -17.81 -4.19 1.81
C PHE A 62 -18.08 -2.68 1.73
N PHE A 63 -17.22 -1.93 1.05
CA PHE A 63 -17.42 -0.49 0.88
C PHE A 63 -18.51 -0.20 -0.14
N THR A 64 -18.59 -0.98 -1.22
CA THR A 64 -19.59 -0.76 -2.28
C THR A 64 -21.01 -1.13 -1.86
N ASP A 65 -21.17 -2.21 -1.09
CA ASP A 65 -22.47 -2.62 -0.55
C ASP A 65 -22.32 -3.13 0.88
N PRO A 66 -22.28 -2.24 1.88
CA PRO A 66 -22.08 -2.61 3.29
C PRO A 66 -23.23 -3.44 3.88
N TYR A 67 -24.39 -3.47 3.21
CA TYR A 67 -25.59 -4.17 3.67
C TYR A 67 -25.80 -5.50 2.94
N ALA A 68 -24.86 -5.92 2.08
CA ALA A 68 -24.91 -7.19 1.42
C ALA A 68 -25.02 -8.33 2.45
N THR A 69 -25.92 -9.28 2.20
CA THR A 69 -26.12 -10.45 3.07
C THR A 69 -24.99 -11.48 2.95
N SER A 70 -24.09 -11.29 1.98
CA SER A 70 -22.98 -12.17 1.65
C SER A 70 -21.95 -11.44 0.81
N TYR A 71 -20.68 -11.74 1.01
CA TYR A 71 -19.57 -11.25 0.18
C TYR A 71 -18.83 -12.41 -0.47
N PRO A 72 -18.19 -12.20 -1.64
CA PRO A 72 -17.36 -13.23 -2.25
C PRO A 72 -16.27 -13.68 -1.26
N PRO A 73 -15.77 -14.92 -1.31
CA PRO A 73 -14.80 -15.42 -0.34
C PRO A 73 -13.51 -14.59 -0.25
N VAL A 74 -13.11 -13.95 -1.35
CA VAL A 74 -11.94 -13.07 -1.42
C VAL A 74 -12.41 -11.61 -1.43
N THR A 75 -12.28 -10.93 -0.30
CA THR A 75 -12.71 -9.52 -0.13
C THR A 75 -11.57 -8.56 0.16
N GLN A 76 -10.40 -9.08 0.54
CA GLN A 76 -9.26 -8.27 1.00
C GLN A 76 -8.32 -8.01 -0.16
N TRP A 77 -7.86 -6.75 -0.27
CA TRP A 77 -6.88 -6.36 -1.28
C TRP A 77 -5.62 -7.23 -1.22
N SER A 78 -5.15 -7.59 -0.02
CA SER A 78 -3.96 -8.43 0.18
C SER A 78 -4.03 -9.76 -0.54
N ASP A 79 -5.20 -10.41 -0.56
CA ASP A 79 -5.37 -11.72 -1.18
C ASP A 79 -5.55 -11.59 -2.68
N VAL A 80 -6.33 -10.59 -3.12
CA VAL A 80 -6.55 -10.33 -4.56
C VAL A 80 -5.23 -9.97 -5.24
N VAL A 81 -4.44 -9.07 -4.67
CA VAL A 81 -3.16 -8.66 -5.25
C VAL A 81 -2.14 -9.79 -5.20
N PHE A 82 -2.16 -10.62 -4.17
CA PHE A 82 -1.30 -11.80 -4.09
C PHE A 82 -1.62 -12.80 -5.21
N ILE A 83 -2.91 -13.07 -5.46
CA ILE A 83 -3.34 -13.92 -6.58
C ILE A 83 -2.83 -13.36 -7.91
N SER A 84 -2.99 -12.05 -8.17
CA SER A 84 -2.44 -11.42 -9.38
C SER A 84 -0.92 -11.62 -9.46
N TRP A 85 -0.21 -11.39 -8.36
CA TRP A 85 1.24 -11.47 -8.26
C TRP A 85 1.76 -12.87 -8.58
N ILE A 86 1.18 -13.93 -8.02
CA ILE A 86 1.67 -15.30 -8.24
C ILE A 86 1.22 -15.90 -9.56
N THR A 87 0.06 -15.51 -10.07
CA THR A 87 -0.52 -16.09 -11.29
C THR A 87 0.29 -15.71 -12.53
N HIS A 88 0.89 -14.52 -12.52
CA HIS A 88 1.60 -13.94 -13.66
C HIS A 88 3.12 -13.86 -13.43
N ALA A 89 3.61 -14.24 -12.24
CA ALA A 89 5.04 -14.28 -11.99
C ALA A 89 5.73 -15.31 -12.91
N PRO A 90 6.85 -14.95 -13.55
CA PRO A 90 7.54 -15.86 -14.48
C PRO A 90 8.21 -17.06 -13.78
N ASN A 91 8.48 -16.97 -12.48
CA ASN A 91 9.09 -18.05 -11.67
C ASN A 91 9.01 -17.72 -10.17
N ALA A 92 9.43 -18.68 -9.32
CA ALA A 92 9.43 -18.52 -7.87
C ALA A 92 10.35 -17.39 -7.36
N ALA A 93 11.47 -17.11 -8.05
CA ALA A 93 12.36 -16.02 -7.66
C ALA A 93 11.71 -14.65 -7.87
N ALA A 94 10.93 -14.50 -8.94
CA ALA A 94 10.09 -13.32 -9.17
C ALA A 94 9.01 -13.16 -8.09
N ILE A 95 8.36 -14.25 -7.67
CA ILE A 95 7.37 -14.22 -6.57
C ILE A 95 8.02 -13.68 -5.28
N GLN A 96 9.20 -14.20 -4.92
CA GLN A 96 9.96 -13.76 -3.75
C GLN A 96 10.63 -12.40 -3.94
N GLY A 97 10.69 -11.89 -5.17
CA GLY A 97 11.38 -10.66 -5.55
C GLY A 97 10.67 -9.37 -5.16
N LEU A 98 9.57 -9.42 -4.41
CA LEU A 98 8.83 -8.24 -3.96
C LEU A 98 9.70 -7.38 -3.04
N LYS A 99 9.88 -6.11 -3.43
CA LYS A 99 10.70 -5.09 -2.76
C LYS A 99 9.91 -3.84 -2.38
N ARG A 100 8.85 -3.51 -3.11
CA ARG A 100 8.11 -2.26 -2.91
C ARG A 100 6.62 -2.44 -3.17
N VAL A 101 5.79 -1.80 -2.35
CA VAL A 101 4.37 -1.62 -2.64
C VAL A 101 4.03 -0.14 -2.59
N VAL A 102 3.45 0.38 -3.66
CA VAL A 102 2.94 1.75 -3.76
C VAL A 102 1.43 1.73 -3.55
N ARG A 103 0.93 2.60 -2.67
CA ARG A 103 -0.49 2.96 -2.55
C ARG A 103 -0.64 4.33 -3.20
N ALA A 104 -1.06 4.35 -4.47
CA ALA A 104 -1.24 5.59 -5.21
C ALA A 104 -2.58 6.24 -4.82
N GLY A 105 -2.61 7.58 -4.76
CA GLY A 105 -3.85 8.34 -4.59
C GLY A 105 -4.72 7.88 -3.41
N VAL A 106 -4.15 7.83 -2.20
CA VAL A 106 -4.84 7.33 -1.00
C VAL A 106 -6.11 8.16 -0.74
N ALA A 107 -7.28 7.55 -0.95
CA ALA A 107 -8.57 8.21 -0.76
C ALA A 107 -9.13 8.09 0.66
N ASN A 108 -8.68 7.12 1.47
CA ASN A 108 -9.25 6.85 2.79
C ASN A 108 -8.86 7.91 3.83
N ASP A 109 -9.86 8.62 4.36
CA ASP A 109 -9.66 9.72 5.33
C ASP A 109 -8.96 9.28 6.62
N ASP A 110 -9.23 8.07 7.12
CA ASP A 110 -8.51 7.55 8.31
C ASP A 110 -7.00 7.46 8.05
N THR A 111 -6.61 6.98 6.87
CA THR A 111 -5.20 6.88 6.46
C THR A 111 -4.60 8.27 6.27
N LYS A 112 -5.31 9.18 5.61
CA LYS A 112 -4.88 10.59 5.47
C LYS A 112 -4.68 11.27 6.82
N ALA A 113 -5.58 11.01 7.77
CA ALA A 113 -5.45 11.50 9.15
C ALA A 113 -4.21 10.93 9.86
N GLN A 114 -3.89 9.64 9.66
CA GLN A 114 -2.65 9.07 10.20
C GLN A 114 -1.41 9.68 9.54
N ILE A 115 -1.44 9.96 8.24
CA ILE A 115 -0.35 10.67 7.54
C ILE A 115 -0.15 12.05 8.18
N GLN A 116 -1.21 12.85 8.34
CA GLN A 116 -1.08 14.17 8.97
C GLN A 116 -0.49 14.05 10.39
N ARG A 117 -1.00 13.13 11.21
CA ARG A 117 -0.47 12.92 12.57
C ARG A 117 0.99 12.51 12.57
N ALA A 118 1.41 11.63 11.65
CA ALA A 118 2.80 11.21 11.52
C ALA A 118 3.73 12.39 11.18
N PHE A 119 3.33 13.25 10.25
CA PHE A 119 4.08 14.44 9.90
C PHE A 119 4.15 15.46 11.05
N VAL A 120 3.02 15.75 11.71
CA VAL A 120 2.97 16.66 12.87
C VAL A 120 3.85 16.14 14.01
N ALA A 121 3.77 14.85 14.33
CA ALA A 121 4.60 14.22 15.37
C ALA A 121 6.10 14.27 15.04
N SER A 122 6.44 14.34 13.75
CA SER A 122 7.83 14.44 13.27
C SER A 122 8.30 15.89 13.09
N GLY A 123 7.49 16.88 13.51
CA GLY A 123 7.82 18.29 13.37
C GLY A 123 7.78 18.81 11.92
N LEU A 124 7.12 18.09 11.00
CA LEU A 124 7.02 18.45 9.60
C LEU A 124 5.76 19.27 9.33
N ALA A 125 5.95 20.49 8.84
CA ALA A 125 4.86 21.45 8.58
C ALA A 125 4.05 21.15 7.32
N THR A 126 4.59 20.34 6.41
CA THR A 126 3.96 20.02 5.13
C THR A 126 4.18 18.56 4.74
N VAL A 127 3.21 17.99 4.04
CA VAL A 127 3.41 16.79 3.22
C VAL A 127 3.93 17.28 1.87
N PRO A 128 5.20 17.00 1.51
CA PRO A 128 5.81 17.54 0.32
C PRO A 128 5.35 16.80 -0.94
N THR A 129 5.61 17.41 -2.10
CA THR A 129 5.55 16.70 -3.38
C THR A 129 6.70 15.68 -3.49
N TRP A 130 6.69 14.87 -4.56
CA TRP A 130 7.79 13.96 -4.86
C TRP A 130 9.16 14.69 -4.81
N PRO A 131 10.22 14.15 -4.17
CA PRO A 131 10.40 12.76 -3.73
C PRO A 131 9.80 12.40 -2.36
N GLY A 132 9.02 13.28 -1.74
CA GLY A 132 8.36 12.98 -0.49
C GLY A 132 9.28 12.98 0.74
N HIS A 133 8.70 12.66 1.89
CA HIS A 133 9.44 12.38 3.12
C HIS A 133 9.52 10.87 3.35
N ARG A 134 10.68 10.35 3.77
CA ARG A 134 10.92 8.94 4.04
C ARG A 134 11.09 8.70 5.55
N PHE A 135 10.14 7.98 6.13
CA PHE A 135 10.21 7.46 7.48
C PHE A 135 10.89 6.09 7.46
N GLU A 136 11.95 5.92 8.24
CA GLU A 136 12.72 4.68 8.27
C GLU A 136 12.73 4.08 9.68
N ILE A 137 12.81 2.76 9.75
CA ILE A 137 12.96 2.02 10.99
C ILE A 137 14.04 0.94 10.87
N ASN A 138 14.62 0.57 12.00
CA ASN A 138 15.19 -0.76 12.14
C ASN A 138 14.03 -1.78 12.30
N PRO A 139 13.87 -2.75 11.38
CA PRO A 139 12.72 -3.65 11.38
C PRO A 139 12.70 -4.65 12.57
N PHE A 140 13.78 -4.78 13.33
CA PHE A 140 13.86 -5.65 14.51
C PHE A 140 13.60 -4.93 15.82
N THR A 141 13.95 -3.65 15.90
CA THR A 141 13.81 -2.87 17.13
C THR A 141 12.69 -1.83 17.06
N PHE A 142 12.15 -1.57 15.85
CA PHE A 142 11.17 -0.52 15.58
C PHE A 142 11.68 0.90 15.91
N ILE A 143 13.00 1.06 16.00
CA ILE A 143 13.65 2.32 16.31
C ILE A 143 13.88 3.10 15.00
N ASP A 144 13.54 4.39 15.03
CA ASP A 144 13.93 5.34 14.00
C ASP A 144 15.43 5.62 14.13
N PRO A 145 16.25 5.31 13.10
CA PRO A 145 17.70 5.47 13.17
C PRO A 145 18.14 6.93 13.32
N SER A 146 17.31 7.91 12.94
CA SER A 146 17.63 9.33 13.03
C SER A 146 17.42 9.91 14.43
N THR A 147 16.45 9.37 15.19
CA THR A 147 16.09 9.85 16.53
C THR A 147 16.53 8.92 17.66
N GLY A 148 16.86 7.67 17.36
CA GLY A 148 17.19 6.64 18.36
C GLY A 148 16.01 6.23 19.24
N SER A 149 14.78 6.61 18.88
CA SER A 149 13.55 6.36 19.63
C SER A 149 12.58 5.49 18.85
N LEU A 150 11.53 4.98 19.51
CA LEU A 150 10.47 4.23 18.84
C LEU A 150 9.85 5.06 17.71
N ALA A 151 9.74 4.47 16.52
CA ALA A 151 9.27 5.16 15.32
C ALA A 151 7.73 5.24 15.27
N GLU A 152 7.11 5.92 16.23
CA GLU A 152 5.64 6.05 16.32
C GLU A 152 4.99 6.57 15.02
N PRO A 153 5.53 7.59 14.32
CA PRO A 153 4.97 8.06 13.04
C PRO A 153 4.92 6.95 11.98
N PHE A 154 5.98 6.15 11.89
CA PHE A 154 6.04 5.01 10.98
C PHE A 154 4.99 3.95 11.36
N MET A 155 4.92 3.60 12.65
CA MET A 155 3.99 2.58 13.14
C MET A 155 2.52 2.97 12.97
N ALA A 156 2.20 4.26 13.15
CA ALA A 156 0.86 4.79 12.90
C ALA A 156 0.44 4.63 11.43
N MET A 157 1.34 4.94 10.50
CA MET A 157 1.09 4.74 9.06
C MET A 157 1.05 3.25 8.68
N LEU A 158 1.89 2.42 9.29
CA LEU A 158 1.87 0.97 9.08
C LEU A 158 0.53 0.36 9.53
N GLY A 159 -0.05 0.85 10.63
CA GLY A 159 -1.35 0.43 11.13
C GLY A 159 -2.57 1.03 10.43
N SER A 160 -2.38 1.96 9.49
CA SER A 160 -3.48 2.53 8.68
C SER A 160 -4.11 1.46 7.78
N LYS A 161 -5.32 1.69 7.23
CA LYS A 161 -5.96 0.69 6.32
C LYS A 161 -5.07 0.35 5.12
N ASN A 162 -4.39 1.36 4.55
CA ASN A 162 -3.49 1.17 3.42
C ASN A 162 -2.17 0.48 3.80
N GLY A 163 -1.65 0.71 5.02
CA GLY A 163 -0.47 0.02 5.53
C GLY A 163 -0.77 -1.42 5.96
N ALA A 164 -1.87 -1.62 6.70
CA ALA A 164 -2.29 -2.90 7.22
C ALA A 164 -2.55 -3.91 6.09
N GLY A 165 -3.12 -3.49 4.96
CA GLY A 165 -3.29 -4.36 3.79
C GLY A 165 -1.97 -4.97 3.31
N ILE A 166 -0.87 -4.21 3.37
CA ILE A 166 0.47 -4.67 2.97
C ILE A 166 1.05 -5.59 4.04
N VAL A 167 0.85 -5.27 5.32
CA VAL A 167 1.22 -6.17 6.42
C VAL A 167 0.52 -7.51 6.28
N TYR A 168 -0.79 -7.53 5.98
CA TYR A 168 -1.54 -8.76 5.71
C TYR A 168 -0.97 -9.51 4.52
N LEU A 169 -0.71 -8.83 3.39
CA LEU A 169 -0.09 -9.44 2.21
C LEU A 169 1.20 -10.20 2.58
N LEU A 170 2.11 -9.57 3.32
CA LEU A 170 3.39 -10.17 3.68
C LEU A 170 3.24 -11.28 4.74
N ALA A 171 2.35 -11.10 5.71
CA ALA A 171 2.17 -12.02 6.82
C ALA A 171 1.44 -13.31 6.41
N THR A 172 0.33 -13.19 5.67
CA THR A 172 -0.51 -14.35 5.30
C THR A 172 0.10 -15.15 4.15
N HIS A 173 0.85 -14.49 3.26
CA HIS A 173 1.45 -15.13 2.08
C HIS A 173 2.96 -15.38 2.20
N ARG A 174 3.48 -15.37 3.43
CA ARG A 174 4.90 -15.63 3.76
C ARG A 174 5.45 -16.91 3.13
N ALA A 175 4.63 -17.96 2.99
CA ALA A 175 5.05 -19.23 2.40
C ALA A 175 5.54 -19.08 0.96
N ALA A 176 4.96 -18.15 0.19
CA ALA A 176 5.35 -17.86 -1.18
C ALA A 176 6.34 -16.69 -1.28
N LEU A 177 6.09 -15.62 -0.52
CA LEU A 177 6.87 -14.38 -0.60
C LEU A 177 8.21 -14.44 0.16
N GLY A 178 8.38 -15.39 1.07
CA GLY A 178 9.49 -15.42 2.03
C GLY A 178 9.25 -14.51 3.24
N LEU A 179 10.21 -14.47 4.16
CA LEU A 179 10.14 -13.61 5.35
C LEU A 179 10.60 -12.18 5.00
N LYS A 180 9.62 -11.29 4.92
CA LYS A 180 9.76 -9.90 4.48
C LYS A 180 9.44 -8.93 5.60
N PHE A 181 10.12 -7.79 5.62
CA PHE A 181 9.91 -6.70 6.57
C PHE A 181 9.77 -5.37 5.85
N ILE A 182 8.86 -4.52 6.30
CA ILE A 182 8.79 -3.13 5.84
C ILE A 182 9.73 -2.33 6.72
N ASN A 183 10.75 -1.70 6.13
CA ASN A 183 11.73 -0.89 6.88
C ASN A 183 11.62 0.61 6.58
N ALA A 184 10.93 1.00 5.51
CA ALA A 184 10.66 2.41 5.24
C ALA A 184 9.30 2.64 4.60
N ILE A 185 8.71 3.78 4.93
CA ILE A 185 7.50 4.32 4.30
C ILE A 185 7.84 5.71 3.81
N ARG A 186 7.74 5.94 2.50
CA ARG A 186 7.87 7.28 1.92
C ARG A 186 6.51 7.79 1.49
N VAL A 187 6.23 9.04 1.84
CA VAL A 187 4.95 9.70 1.59
C VAL A 187 5.17 10.99 0.82
N TRP A 188 4.36 11.21 -0.21
CA TRP A 188 4.32 12.45 -0.99
C TRP A 188 2.88 12.78 -1.36
N ALA A 189 2.62 14.03 -1.75
CA ALA A 189 1.33 14.48 -2.25
C ALA A 189 1.44 15.07 -3.68
N GLU A 190 0.32 15.23 -4.37
CA GLU A 190 0.27 15.86 -5.70
C GLU A 190 0.74 17.32 -5.69
N LYS A 191 0.43 18.02 -4.60
CA LYS A 191 0.90 19.37 -4.27
C LYS A 191 1.35 19.39 -2.81
N GLU A 192 2.20 20.34 -2.46
CA GLU A 192 2.56 20.55 -1.06
C GLU A 192 1.29 20.84 -0.25
N TRP A 193 1.09 20.09 0.83
CA TRP A 193 -0.11 20.19 1.66
C TRP A 193 0.26 20.50 3.11
N SER A 194 -0.36 21.52 3.70
CA SER A 194 -0.08 21.97 5.05
C SER A 194 -0.59 20.97 6.09
N THR A 195 0.28 20.54 7.01
CA THR A 195 -0.12 19.67 8.13
C THR A 195 -0.75 20.46 9.27
N SER A 196 -0.73 21.80 9.20
CA SER A 196 -1.47 22.67 10.10
C SER A 196 -2.92 22.79 9.63
N GLY A 197 -3.85 22.25 10.41
CA GLY A 197 -5.26 22.24 10.07
C GLY A 197 -6.05 21.21 10.87
N ALA A 198 -7.34 21.45 11.05
CA ALA A 198 -8.23 20.46 11.66
C ALA A 198 -8.44 19.26 10.73
N LEU A 199 -8.61 18.07 11.32
CA LEU A 199 -8.95 16.83 10.62
C LEU A 199 -10.43 16.82 10.21
N THR A 200 -10.81 17.71 9.29
CA THR A 200 -12.14 17.75 8.68
C THR A 200 -12.14 17.01 7.34
N GLU A 201 -13.30 16.50 6.92
CA GLU A 201 -13.45 15.85 5.61
C GLU A 201 -13.03 16.78 4.46
N GLU A 202 -13.37 18.06 4.53
CA GLU A 202 -12.96 19.07 3.54
C GLU A 202 -11.44 19.22 3.42
N ASN A 203 -10.73 19.31 4.56
CA ASN A 203 -9.27 19.43 4.55
C ASN A 203 -8.60 18.14 4.06
N LEU A 204 -9.14 16.98 4.46
CA LEU A 204 -8.63 15.67 4.03
C LEU A 204 -8.94 15.40 2.56
N ALA A 205 -10.02 15.95 1.99
CA ALA A 205 -10.30 15.86 0.57
C ALA A 205 -9.23 16.55 -0.29
N ASP A 206 -8.63 17.64 0.20
CA ASP A 206 -7.53 18.35 -0.49
C ASP A 206 -6.18 17.62 -0.41
N LEU A 207 -6.00 16.75 0.58
CA LEU A 207 -4.83 15.88 0.69
C LEU A 207 -5.02 14.68 -0.24
N VAL A 208 -4.22 14.62 -1.31
CA VAL A 208 -4.11 13.47 -2.22
C VAL A 208 -2.70 12.87 -2.08
N PRO A 209 -2.44 12.04 -1.05
CA PRO A 209 -1.12 11.50 -0.80
C PRO A 209 -0.96 10.15 -1.48
N SER A 210 0.29 9.80 -1.77
CA SER A 210 0.71 8.46 -2.13
C SER A 210 1.76 7.97 -1.14
N MET A 211 1.82 6.66 -0.96
CA MET A 211 2.75 6.01 -0.04
C MET A 211 3.51 4.90 -0.75
N ILE A 212 4.82 4.81 -0.53
CA ILE A 212 5.63 3.64 -0.94
C ILE A 212 6.18 2.96 0.30
N PHE A 213 5.93 1.66 0.40
CA PHE A 213 6.40 0.79 1.46
C PHE A 213 7.60 0.01 0.90
N GLU A 214 8.78 0.28 1.44
CA GLU A 214 10.02 -0.40 1.10
C GLU A 214 10.15 -1.66 1.94
N ILE A 215 10.44 -2.77 1.26
CA ILE A 215 10.46 -4.11 1.81
C ILE A 215 11.86 -4.68 1.66
N VAL A 216 12.37 -5.20 2.76
CA VAL A 216 13.63 -5.94 2.81
C VAL A 216 13.34 -7.41 3.13
N ASP A 217 14.16 -8.29 2.57
CA ASP A 217 14.30 -9.63 3.13
C ASP A 217 14.83 -9.55 4.55
N THR A 218 14.65 -10.63 5.31
CA THR A 218 15.33 -10.76 6.61
C THR A 218 16.81 -10.46 6.41
N PRO A 219 17.36 -9.38 7.01
CA PRO A 219 18.80 -9.20 7.02
C PRO A 219 19.40 -10.47 7.60
N ARG A 220 20.28 -11.14 6.85
CA ARG A 220 21.15 -12.13 7.48
C ARG A 220 21.86 -11.34 8.59
N GLY A 221 21.72 -11.80 9.83
CA GLY A 221 22.46 -11.23 10.95
C GLY A 221 23.97 -11.19 10.62
N PRO A 222 24.75 -10.40 11.38
CA PRO A 222 26.15 -10.14 11.07
C PRO A 222 26.96 -11.39 10.72
#